data_AF-A0A924P673-F1
#
_entry.id   AF-A0A924P673-F1
#
_cell.length_a   1.000
_cell.length_b   1.000
_cell.length_c   1.000
_cell.angle_alpha   90.00
_cell.angle_beta   90.00
_cell.angle_gamma   90.00
#
_symmetry.space_group_name_H-M   'P 1'
#
loop_
_entity.id
_entity.type
_entity.pdbx_description
1 polymer ?
#
loop_
_entity_poly.entity_id
_entity_poly.type
_entity_poly.pdbx_seq_one_letter_code
_entity_poly.pdbx_strand_id
1 'polypeptide(L)'
;MQSNTVWIKARARELQGSDWEISVLLNKPNFTFKDEQKIRHKLFDIELETGEAISTFVYSNQDWNTRLSVTPLFNNVKKEGIYL
;
A
#
# COMPACT_ATOMS: atom_id res chain seq x y z
N MET A 1 -10.82 -17.06 14.22
CA MET A 1 -10.69 -16.93 12.75
C MET A 1 -9.87 -15.67 12.51
N GLN A 2 -8.67 -15.78 11.94
CA GLN A 2 -7.84 -14.61 11.67
C GLN A 2 -8.48 -13.81 10.55
N SER A 3 -8.96 -12.60 10.87
CA SER A 3 -9.46 -11.65 9.88
C SER A 3 -8.30 -11.29 8.96
N ASN A 4 -8.38 -11.73 7.69
CA ASN A 4 -7.47 -11.31 6.63
C ASN A 4 -7.85 -9.90 6.20
N THR A 5 -7.58 -8.92 7.06
CA THR A 5 -7.80 -7.50 6.74
C THR A 5 -6.64 -7.04 5.88
N VAL A 6 -6.94 -6.71 4.62
CA VAL A 6 -6.05 -6.04 3.68
C VAL A 6 -6.39 -4.56 3.76
N TRP A 7 -5.45 -3.73 4.21
CA TRP A 7 -5.66 -2.28 4.21
C TRP A 7 -5.11 -1.73 2.91
N ILE A 8 -5.96 -1.15 2.05
CA ILE A 8 -5.55 -0.44 0.85
C ILE A 8 -5.74 1.05 1.13
N LYS A 9 -4.65 1.82 1.16
CA LYS A 9 -4.72 3.28 1.19
C LYS A 9 -4.37 3.81 -0.19
N ALA A 10 -5.22 4.66 -0.76
CA ALA A 10 -4.92 5.47 -1.93
C ALA A 10 -4.86 6.94 -1.51
N ARG A 11 -3.79 7.65 -1.90
CA ARG A 11 -3.72 9.11 -1.87
C ARG A 11 -3.58 9.57 -3.31
N ALA A 12 -4.63 10.21 -3.86
CA ALA A 12 -4.48 11.03 -5.05
C ALA A 12 -3.76 12.31 -4.62
N ARG A 13 -2.59 12.59 -5.19
CA ARG A 13 -1.91 13.88 -4.99
C ARG A 13 -1.78 14.45 -6.39
N GLU A 14 -2.36 15.64 -6.62
CA GLU A 14 -2.18 16.39 -7.88
C GLU A 14 -0.73 16.90 -7.99
N LEU A 15 0.23 16.00 -8.13
CA LEU A 15 1.63 16.28 -8.30
C LEU A 15 2.07 15.57 -9.58
N GLN A 16 2.26 16.39 -10.62
CA GLN A 16 2.61 15.99 -11.98
C GLN A 16 3.60 14.81 -11.99
N GLY A 17 3.13 13.64 -12.45
CA GLY A 17 3.95 12.47 -12.76
C GLY A 17 3.57 11.16 -12.06
N SER A 18 2.76 11.17 -10.99
CA SER A 18 2.17 9.96 -10.39
C SER A 18 0.82 10.33 -9.79
N ASP A 19 -0.27 9.96 -10.45
CA ASP A 19 -1.61 10.40 -10.06
C ASP A 19 -2.09 9.72 -8.76
N TRP A 20 -1.60 8.51 -8.48
CA TRP A 20 -1.98 7.73 -7.28
C TRP A 20 -0.77 7.16 -6.53
N GLU A 21 -0.75 7.34 -5.20
CA GLU A 21 0.13 6.61 -4.29
C GLU A 21 -0.70 5.61 -3.48
N ILE A 22 -0.45 4.31 -3.67
CA ILE A 22 -1.15 3.22 -2.99
C ILE A 22 -0.21 2.51 -2.02
N SER A 23 -0.60 2.43 -0.74
CA SER A 23 0.08 1.63 0.27
C SER A 23 -0.82 0.49 0.74
N VAL A 24 -0.33 -0.74 0.67
CA VAL A 24 -1.05 -1.95 1.07
C VAL A 24 -0.42 -2.57 2.31
N LEU A 25 -1.20 -2.74 3.36
CA LEU A 25 -0.76 -3.44 4.58
C LEU A 25 -1.41 -4.82 4.65
N LEU A 26 -0.55 -5.85 4.71
CA LEU A 26 -0.98 -7.23 4.79
C LEU A 26 -0.84 -7.75 6.22
N ASN A 27 -1.95 -8.25 6.76
CA ASN A 27 -1.94 -9.01 8.01
C ASN A 27 -1.45 -10.45 7.78
N LYS A 28 -0.23 -10.61 7.28
CA LYS A 28 0.37 -11.91 6.98
C LYS A 28 1.72 -12.04 7.69
N PRO A 29 1.91 -13.04 8.58
CA PRO A 29 3.17 -13.22 9.31
C PRO A 29 4.34 -13.63 8.38
N ASN A 30 4.05 -14.37 7.31
CA ASN A 30 5.03 -14.80 6.31
C ASN A 30 4.81 -14.04 4.99
N PHE A 31 4.97 -12.72 5.03
CA PHE A 31 4.94 -11.90 3.83
C PHE A 31 6.15 -12.22 2.96
N THR A 32 5.90 -12.53 1.69
CA THR A 32 6.95 -12.87 0.72
C THR A 32 6.97 -11.91 -0.45
N PHE A 33 8.10 -11.81 -1.13
CA PHE A 33 8.21 -11.09 -2.40
C PHE A 33 7.19 -11.57 -3.45
N LYS A 34 6.76 -12.84 -3.41
CA LYS A 34 5.73 -13.36 -4.30
C LYS A 34 4.33 -12.82 -3.97
N ASP A 35 4.03 -12.58 -2.69
CA ASP A 35 2.79 -11.92 -2.28
C ASP A 35 2.78 -10.47 -2.74
N GLU A 36 3.91 -9.79 -2.61
CA GLU A 36 4.14 -8.44 -3.08
C GLU A 36 3.91 -8.29 -4.59
N GLN A 37 4.52 -9.17 -5.39
CA GLN A 37 4.37 -9.18 -6.84
C GLN A 37 2.92 -9.42 -7.27
N LYS A 38 2.17 -10.29 -6.59
CA LYS A 38 0.76 -10.52 -6.92
C LYS A 38 -0.08 -9.26 -6.78
N ILE A 39 0.21 -8.42 -5.78
CA ILE A 39 -0.50 -7.17 -5.56
C ILE A 39 -0.08 -6.15 -6.62
N ARG A 40 1.22 -6.02 -6.87
CA ARG A 40 1.72 -5.11 -7.90
C ARG A 40 1.23 -5.45 -9.30
N HIS A 41 1.16 -6.73 -9.69
CA HIS A 41 0.61 -7.12 -10.99
C HIS A 41 -0.86 -6.70 -11.13
N LYS A 42 -1.68 -6.87 -10.08
CA LYS A 42 -3.08 -6.41 -10.13
C LYS A 42 -3.22 -4.90 -10.25
N LEU A 43 -2.35 -4.15 -9.59
CA LEU A 43 -2.37 -2.68 -9.71
C LEU A 43 -1.83 -2.22 -11.06
N PHE A 44 -0.85 -2.94 -11.63
CA PHE A 44 -0.36 -2.71 -12.98
C PHE A 44 -1.43 -2.93 -14.05
N ASP A 45 -2.28 -3.95 -13.89
CA ASP A 45 -3.43 -4.15 -14.77
C ASP A 45 -4.37 -2.91 -14.74
N ILE A 46 -4.58 -2.32 -13.56
CA ILE A 46 -5.38 -1.09 -13.40
C ILE A 46 -4.67 0.13 -14.01
N GLU A 47 -3.34 0.25 -13.88
CA GLU A 47 -2.57 1.31 -14.54
C GLU A 47 -2.76 1.26 -16.06
N LEU A 48 -2.73 0.05 -16.65
CA LEU A 48 -2.95 -0.13 -18.08
C LEU A 48 -4.39 0.19 -18.51
N GLU A 49 -5.37 -0.20 -17.71
CA GLU A 49 -6.80 0.04 -18.00
C GLU A 49 -7.18 1.53 -17.90
N THR A 50 -6.61 2.24 -16.93
CA THR A 50 -6.95 3.64 -16.65
C THR A 50 -6.04 4.64 -17.34
N GLY A 51 -4.81 4.24 -17.69
CA GLY A 51 -3.75 5.13 -18.18
C GLY A 51 -3.12 6.01 -17.08
N GLU A 52 -3.52 5.81 -15.82
CA GLU A 52 -3.05 6.57 -14.67
C GLU A 52 -1.87 5.83 -14.01
N ALA A 53 -0.85 6.58 -13.58
CA ALA A 53 0.30 6.00 -12.90
C ALA A 53 0.01 5.74 -11.41
N ILE A 54 0.32 4.54 -10.92
CA ILE A 54 0.07 4.07 -9.54
C ILE A 54 1.38 3.65 -8.87
N SER A 55 1.93 4.54 -8.05
CA SER A 55 3.04 4.20 -7.16
C SER A 55 2.58 3.25 -6.05
N THR A 56 3.07 2.01 -6.03
CA THR A 56 2.64 0.98 -5.08
C THR A 56 3.69 0.58 -4.05
N PHE A 57 3.35 0.71 -2.78
CA PHE A 57 4.10 0.17 -1.64
C PHE A 57 3.31 -0.93 -0.94
N VAL A 58 3.97 -2.03 -0.56
CA VAL A 58 3.32 -3.14 0.15
C VAL A 58 4.16 -3.51 1.36
N TYR A 59 3.55 -3.57 2.53
CA TYR A 59 4.22 -3.91 3.77
C TYR A 59 3.44 -4.98 4.54
N SER A 60 4.15 -5.77 5.34
CA SER A 60 3.48 -6.57 6.37
C SER A 60 3.07 -5.68 7.54
N ASN A 61 2.05 -6.08 8.28
CA ASN A 61 1.68 -5.40 9.52
C ASN A 61 2.84 -5.37 10.53
N GLN A 62 3.66 -6.41 10.58
CA GLN A 62 4.82 -6.43 11.47
C GLN A 62 5.83 -5.35 11.07
N ASP A 63 6.17 -5.27 9.78
CA ASP A 63 7.14 -4.32 9.25
C ASP A 63 6.64 -2.87 9.37
N TRP A 64 5.34 -2.66 9.13
CA TRP A 64 4.66 -1.39 9.36
C TRP A 64 4.77 -0.90 10.81
N ASN A 65 4.49 -1.77 11.78
CA ASN A 65 4.48 -1.42 13.20
C ASN A 65 5.86 -1.43 13.85
N THR A 66 6.89 -1.97 13.19
CA THR A 66 8.26 -2.01 13.71
C THR A 66 9.16 -1.05 12.95
N ARG A 67 9.65 -1.45 11.76
CA ARG A 67 10.62 -0.69 10.97
C ARG A 67 10.08 0.66 10.53
N LEU A 68 8.83 0.74 10.10
CA LEU A 68 8.25 1.99 9.60
C LEU A 68 7.72 2.89 10.70
N SER A 69 7.54 2.40 11.93
CA SER A 69 6.96 3.16 13.05
C SER A 69 7.68 4.47 13.37
N VAL A 70 8.98 4.54 13.09
CA VAL A 70 9.83 5.71 13.32
C VAL A 70 9.78 6.74 12.19
N THR A 71 9.11 6.43 11.08
CA THR A 71 9.12 7.28 9.88
C THR A 71 8.02 8.35 9.95
N PRO A 72 8.25 9.54 9.35
CA PRO A 72 7.18 10.52 9.15
C PRO A 72 6.00 9.94 8.36
N LEU A 73 6.26 9.04 7.41
CA LEU A 73 5.23 8.34 6.64
C LEU A 73 4.24 7.59 7.54
N PHE A 74 4.74 6.81 8.51
CA PHE A 74 3.88 6.10 9.46
C PHE A 74 2.98 7.04 10.25
N ASN A 75 3.55 8.15 10.74
CA ASN A 75 2.79 9.16 11.47
C ASN A 75 1.73 9.85 10.60
N ASN A 76 2.07 10.20 9.36
CA ASN A 76 1.16 10.83 8.41
C ASN A 76 0.04 9.88 8.02
N VAL A 77 0.34 8.59 7.80
CA VAL A 77 -0.66 7.57 7.48
C VAL A 77 -1.58 7.29 8.68
N LYS A 78 -1.04 7.27 9.90
CA LYS A 78 -1.86 7.12 11.12
C LYS A 78 -2.85 8.27 11.31
N LYS A 79 -2.50 9.49 10.92
CA LYS A 79 -3.33 10.70 11.07
C LYS A 79 -4.30 10.93 9.91
N GLU A 80 -3.85 10.71 8.69
CA GLU A 80 -4.52 11.13 7.44
C GLU A 80 -4.80 9.94 6.50
N GLY A 81 -4.73 8.71 7.02
CA GLY A 81 -5.04 7.51 6.28
C GLY A 81 -6.52 7.40 5.95
N ILE A 82 -6.83 7.14 4.68
CA ILE A 82 -8.14 6.64 4.27
C ILE A 82 -8.05 5.11 4.32
N TYR A 83 -8.95 4.49 5.07
CA TYR A 83 -9.08 3.04 5.19
C TYR A 83 -10.21 2.59 4.29
N LEU A 84 -9.91 1.72 3.32
CA LEU A 84 -10.84 1.12 2.39
C LEU A 84 -11.17 -0.32 2.79
#